data_AF-A0A392MYG3-F1
#
_entry.id   AF-A0A392MYG3-F1
#
_cell.length_a   1.000
_cell.length_b   1.000
_cell.length_c   1.000
_cell.angle_alpha   90.00
_cell.angle_beta   90.00
_cell.angle_gamma   90.00
#
_symmetry.space_group_name_H-M   'P 1'
#
loop_
_entity.id
_entity.type
_entity.pdbx_description
1 polymer ?
#
loop_
_entity_poly.entity_id
_entity_poly.type
_entity_poly.pdbx_seq_one_letter_code
_entity_poly.pdbx_strand_id
1 'polypeptide(L)'
;RANKSTYAWGLEARVPFLDKDFINVAMDIDPASKMINHEEGRIEKWILRRAFDDEKNPYLPKHILYRQKEQFSDGVGYGWIDGIKDHAAKHVTDRMMINASHIFPFNTPLTKEAYYYRMIFERFFPQNSARLTVPGGASVACSTEKAIEWDASWSGNLDPSGRAALGVHVSAYENKLNSVTKGVEPEKIIPKMGISPLGVAIQS
;
A
#
# COMPACT_ATOMS: atom_id res chain seq x y z
N ARG A 1 -12.59 2.14 8.80
CA ARG A 1 -12.64 0.68 8.53
C ARG A 1 -13.35 -0.07 9.66
N ALA A 2 -12.74 -0.21 10.85
CA ALA A 2 -13.24 -1.06 11.95
C ALA A 2 -14.77 -0.96 12.19
N ASN A 3 -15.29 0.24 12.41
CA ASN A 3 -16.72 0.45 12.64
C ASN A 3 -17.61 0.01 11.47
N LYS A 4 -17.45 0.58 10.27
CA LYS A 4 -18.31 0.25 9.10
C LYS A 4 -18.26 -1.23 8.70
N SER A 5 -17.09 -1.88 8.80
CA SER A 5 -16.94 -3.29 8.40
C SER A 5 -17.64 -4.26 9.36
N THR A 6 -17.62 -3.99 10.68
CA THR A 6 -18.33 -4.85 11.63
C THR A 6 -19.83 -4.54 11.66
N TYR A 7 -20.20 -3.27 11.50
CA TYR A 7 -21.60 -2.85 11.50
C TYR A 7 -22.39 -3.41 10.32
N ALA A 8 -21.74 -3.69 9.18
CA ALA A 8 -22.33 -4.41 8.05
C ALA A 8 -22.88 -5.80 8.42
N TRP A 9 -22.44 -6.36 9.55
CA TRP A 9 -22.87 -7.65 10.10
C TRP A 9 -23.59 -7.51 11.45
N GLY A 10 -24.03 -6.30 11.81
CA GLY A 10 -24.68 -6.05 13.10
C GLY A 10 -23.76 -6.19 14.32
N LEU A 11 -22.44 -6.08 14.12
CA LEU A 11 -21.46 -6.23 15.19
C LEU A 11 -20.87 -4.88 15.64
N GLU A 12 -20.83 -4.66 16.96
CA GLU A 12 -20.18 -3.52 17.60
C GLU A 12 -18.69 -3.83 17.85
N ALA A 13 -17.79 -3.05 17.24
CA ALA A 13 -16.36 -3.11 17.53
C ALA A 13 -15.99 -2.12 18.65
N ARG A 14 -15.35 -2.61 19.71
CA ARG A 14 -14.75 -1.78 20.76
C ARG A 14 -13.24 -1.69 20.58
N VAL A 15 -12.67 -0.53 20.86
CA VAL A 15 -11.26 -0.20 20.62
C VAL A 15 -10.62 0.39 21.88
N PRO A 16 -10.26 -0.43 22.88
CA PRO A 16 -9.78 0.06 24.18
C PRO A 16 -8.54 0.96 24.10
N PHE A 17 -7.68 0.77 23.11
CA PHE A 17 -6.51 1.63 22.86
C PHE A 17 -6.86 3.06 22.43
N LEU A 18 -8.13 3.33 22.09
CA LEU A 18 -8.65 4.66 21.79
C LEU A 18 -9.57 5.20 22.90
N ASP A 19 -9.59 4.53 24.06
CA ASP A 19 -10.21 5.10 25.26
C ASP A 19 -9.52 6.42 25.63
N LYS A 20 -10.30 7.40 26.10
CA LYS A 20 -9.79 8.75 26.36
C LYS A 20 -8.76 8.77 27.48
N ASP A 21 -8.99 8.01 28.55
CA ASP A 21 -8.09 7.97 29.70
C ASP A 21 -6.81 7.23 29.34
N PHE A 22 -6.94 6.14 28.56
CA PHE A 22 -5.78 5.46 28.00
C PHE A 22 -4.96 6.38 27.08
N ILE A 23 -5.59 7.15 26.18
CA ILE A 23 -4.90 8.08 25.29
C ILE A 23 -4.13 9.13 26.09
N ASN A 24 -4.73 9.71 27.14
CA ASN A 24 -4.04 10.72 27.96
C ASN A 24 -2.74 10.15 28.55
N VAL A 25 -2.82 8.99 29.20
CA VAL A 25 -1.64 8.30 29.75
C VAL A 25 -0.64 7.96 28.64
N ALA A 26 -1.11 7.41 27.52
CA ALA A 26 -0.24 7.02 26.42
C ALA A 26 0.47 8.22 25.80
N MET A 27 -0.17 9.39 25.72
CA MET A 27 0.39 10.61 25.14
C MET A 27 1.35 11.32 26.10
N ASP A 28 1.11 11.27 27.41
CA ASP A 28 1.95 11.90 28.45
C ASP A 28 3.29 11.19 28.67
N ILE A 29 3.43 9.94 28.22
CA ILE A 29 4.72 9.22 28.24
C ILE A 29 5.73 9.96 27.35
N ASP A 30 6.94 10.18 27.91
CA ASP A 30 8.09 10.72 27.20
C ASP A 30 8.28 10.04 25.83
N PRO A 31 8.24 10.80 24.71
CA PRO A 31 8.47 10.26 23.37
C PRO A 31 9.74 9.43 23.25
N ALA A 32 10.82 9.77 23.96
CA ALA A 32 12.07 9.00 23.93
C ALA A 32 11.87 7.54 24.39
N SER A 33 10.90 7.30 25.29
CA SER A 33 10.54 5.95 25.75
C SER A 33 9.72 5.16 24.73
N LYS A 34 9.18 5.82 23.70
CA LYS A 34 8.41 5.20 22.61
C LYS A 34 9.28 4.86 21.39
N MET A 35 10.49 5.44 21.32
CA MET A 35 11.43 5.21 20.22
C MET A 35 12.02 3.80 20.26
N ILE A 36 12.29 3.25 19.08
CA ILE A 36 13.04 2.00 18.91
C ILE A 36 14.51 2.29 19.23
N ASN A 37 15.13 1.40 19.99
CA ASN A 37 16.56 1.45 20.30
C ASN A 37 17.12 0.02 20.30
N HIS A 38 17.76 -0.37 19.20
CA HIS A 38 18.28 -1.71 19.02
C HIS A 38 19.47 -2.03 19.94
N GLU A 39 20.28 -1.03 20.32
CA GLU A 39 21.41 -1.22 21.24
C GLU A 39 20.92 -1.67 22.63
N GLU A 40 19.76 -1.16 23.04
CA GLU A 40 19.09 -1.54 24.28
C GLU A 40 18.07 -2.69 24.11
N GLY A 41 17.97 -3.28 22.92
CA GLY A 41 16.99 -4.34 22.62
C GLY A 41 15.53 -3.87 22.56
N ARG A 42 15.28 -2.55 22.49
CA ARG A 42 13.92 -1.99 22.40
C ARG A 42 13.39 -2.11 20.97
N ILE A 43 12.34 -2.89 20.81
CA ILE A 43 11.59 -3.04 19.55
C ILE A 43 10.36 -2.13 19.50
N GLU A 44 9.61 -2.11 18.39
CA GLU A 44 8.41 -1.29 18.27
C GLU A 44 7.41 -1.57 19.40
N LYS A 45 6.82 -0.49 19.93
CA LYS A 45 5.90 -0.52 21.08
C LYS A 45 6.53 -1.16 22.33
N TRP A 46 7.85 -1.02 22.52
CA TRP A 46 8.59 -1.57 23.66
C TRP A 46 7.91 -1.34 25.02
N ILE A 47 7.58 -0.09 25.34
CA ILE A 47 6.96 0.25 26.62
C ILE A 47 5.64 -0.49 26.86
N LEU A 48 4.84 -0.67 25.80
CA LEU A 48 3.60 -1.44 25.88
C LEU A 48 3.91 -2.92 26.14
N ARG A 49 4.89 -3.50 25.45
CA ARG A 49 5.28 -4.90 25.66
C ARG A 49 5.76 -5.13 27.09
N ARG A 50 6.58 -4.21 27.61
CA ARG A 50 7.07 -4.25 29.00
C ARG A 50 5.95 -4.12 30.04
N ALA A 51 4.93 -3.30 29.78
CA ALA A 51 3.80 -3.14 30.69
C ALA A 51 2.99 -4.44 30.87
N PHE A 52 3.03 -5.36 29.90
CA PHE A 52 2.37 -6.66 29.95
C PHE A 52 3.34 -7.84 30.20
N ASP A 53 4.61 -7.54 30.51
CA ASP A 53 5.64 -8.55 30.76
C ASP A 53 5.69 -8.98 32.24
N ASP A 54 4.66 -9.70 32.69
CA ASP A 54 4.59 -10.26 34.04
C ASP A 54 5.21 -11.68 34.08
N GLU A 55 6.29 -11.86 34.85
CA GLU A 55 6.97 -13.15 35.00
C GLU A 55 6.20 -14.14 35.89
N LYS A 56 5.40 -13.65 36.83
CA LYS A 56 4.66 -14.48 37.78
C LYS A 56 3.32 -14.90 37.21
N ASN A 57 2.63 -13.98 36.52
CA ASN A 57 1.34 -14.23 35.88
C ASN A 57 1.35 -13.74 34.42
N PRO A 58 2.00 -14.47 33.50
CA PRO A 58 2.16 -14.00 32.12
C PRO A 58 0.82 -13.78 31.40
N TYR A 59 0.60 -12.57 30.87
CA TYR A 59 -0.56 -12.27 30.03
C TYR A 59 -0.50 -12.98 28.67
N LEU A 60 0.71 -13.13 28.13
CA LEU A 60 0.99 -13.74 26.82
C LEU A 60 2.29 -14.56 26.88
N PRO A 61 2.44 -15.62 26.06
CA PRO A 61 3.72 -16.27 25.86
C PRO A 61 4.79 -15.28 25.37
N LYS A 62 6.03 -15.39 25.87
CA LYS A 62 7.13 -14.45 25.53
C LYS A 62 7.35 -14.31 24.02
N HIS A 63 7.26 -15.39 23.27
CA HIS A 63 7.43 -15.36 21.81
C HIS A 63 6.32 -14.58 21.08
N ILE A 64 5.12 -14.46 21.66
CA ILE A 64 4.04 -13.59 21.14
C ILE A 64 4.25 -12.15 21.61
N LEU A 65 4.57 -11.96 22.90
CA LEU A 65 4.77 -10.65 23.51
C LEU A 65 5.92 -9.86 22.86
N TYR A 66 6.95 -10.54 22.37
CA TYR A 66 8.10 -9.94 21.70
C TYR A 66 8.15 -10.24 20.19
N ARG A 67 7.06 -10.74 19.61
CA ARG A 67 6.96 -10.94 18.16
C ARG A 67 7.06 -9.59 17.44
N GLN A 68 7.86 -9.54 16.37
CA GLN A 68 7.94 -8.39 15.48
C GLN A 68 6.56 -8.07 14.89
N LYS A 69 6.22 -6.77 14.86
CA LYS A 69 4.98 -6.28 14.26
C LYS A 69 5.00 -6.54 12.76
N GLU A 70 4.02 -7.33 12.30
CA GLU A 70 3.74 -7.54 10.87
C GLU A 70 2.64 -6.60 10.38
N GLN A 71 2.74 -6.09 9.15
CA GLN A 71 1.66 -5.28 8.57
C GLN A 71 0.41 -6.13 8.30
N PHE A 72 -0.76 -5.49 8.28
CA PHE A 72 -2.04 -6.23 8.17
C PHE A 72 -2.16 -6.98 6.84
N SER A 73 -1.66 -6.42 5.75
CA SER A 73 -1.63 -7.04 4.41
C SER A 73 -0.80 -8.31 4.35
N ASP A 74 0.25 -8.41 5.17
CA ASP A 74 1.14 -9.58 5.19
C ASP A 74 0.65 -10.61 6.21
N GLY A 75 0.09 -10.13 7.32
CA GLY A 75 -0.52 -10.99 8.34
C GLY A 75 -1.78 -11.73 7.89
N VAL A 76 -2.50 -11.27 6.86
CA VAL A 76 -3.64 -11.99 6.27
C VAL A 76 -3.24 -13.01 5.20
N GLY A 77 -2.01 -12.93 4.68
CA GLY A 77 -1.49 -13.81 3.65
C GLY A 77 -0.92 -13.05 2.45
N TYR A 78 0.28 -13.44 2.04
CA TYR A 78 1.04 -12.76 0.98
C TYR A 78 0.29 -12.65 -0.35
N GLY A 79 -0.48 -13.68 -0.76
CA GLY A 79 -1.20 -13.69 -2.03
C GLY A 79 -2.46 -12.81 -2.10
N TRP A 80 -2.94 -12.25 -0.99
CA TRP A 80 -4.20 -11.49 -0.98
C TRP A 80 -4.12 -10.19 -1.80
N ILE A 81 -3.07 -9.40 -1.59
CA ILE A 81 -2.86 -8.15 -2.32
C ILE A 81 -2.58 -8.41 -3.81
N ASP A 82 -1.79 -9.43 -4.12
CA ASP A 82 -1.50 -9.80 -5.51
C ASP A 82 -2.78 -10.22 -6.23
N GLY A 83 -3.65 -11.01 -5.58
CA GLY A 83 -4.95 -11.37 -6.12
C GLY A 83 -5.86 -10.15 -6.40
N ILE A 84 -5.83 -9.14 -5.54
CA ILE A 84 -6.57 -7.88 -5.76
C ILE A 84 -6.00 -7.12 -6.97
N LYS A 85 -4.67 -7.00 -7.08
CA LYS A 85 -4.01 -6.33 -8.21
C LYS A 85 -4.34 -7.04 -9.53
N ASP A 86 -4.26 -8.36 -9.56
CA ASP A 86 -4.61 -9.18 -10.72
C ASP A 86 -6.08 -9.04 -11.11
N HIS A 87 -6.97 -9.02 -10.12
CA HIS A 87 -8.40 -8.80 -10.36
C HIS A 87 -8.67 -7.42 -10.94
N ALA A 88 -8.09 -6.37 -10.37
CA ALA A 88 -8.23 -5.01 -10.90
C ALA A 88 -7.66 -4.90 -12.33
N ALA A 89 -6.55 -5.57 -12.63
CA ALA A 89 -5.93 -5.57 -13.95
C ALA A 89 -6.83 -6.18 -15.05
N LYS A 90 -7.72 -7.11 -14.69
CA LYS A 90 -8.73 -7.69 -15.61
C LYS A 90 -9.87 -6.72 -15.92
N HIS A 91 -10.13 -5.75 -15.05
CA HIS A 91 -11.27 -4.84 -15.16
C HIS A 91 -10.89 -3.41 -15.60
N VAL A 92 -9.64 -3.00 -15.42
CA VAL A 92 -9.16 -1.66 -15.78
C VAL A 92 -8.09 -1.77 -16.85
N THR A 93 -8.40 -1.25 -18.04
CA THR A 93 -7.49 -1.25 -19.19
C THR A 93 -6.50 -0.08 -19.13
N ASP A 94 -5.39 -0.17 -19.87
CA ASP A 94 -4.42 0.93 -19.96
C ASP A 94 -5.05 2.18 -20.59
N ARG A 95 -5.97 2.00 -21.54
CA ARG A 95 -6.75 3.10 -22.12
C ARG A 95 -7.61 3.82 -21.08
N MET A 96 -8.19 3.10 -20.12
CA MET A 96 -8.93 3.71 -19.01
C MET A 96 -7.98 4.53 -18.13
N MET A 97 -6.80 3.99 -17.82
CA MET A 97 -5.79 4.71 -17.02
C MET A 97 -5.30 6.00 -17.72
N ILE A 98 -5.05 5.97 -19.03
CA ILE A 98 -4.67 7.17 -19.80
C ILE A 98 -5.74 8.27 -19.69
N ASN A 99 -7.01 7.90 -19.62
CA ASN A 99 -8.13 8.84 -19.53
C ASN A 99 -8.57 9.14 -18.08
N ALA A 100 -7.89 8.59 -17.08
CA ALA A 100 -8.33 8.66 -15.68
C ALA A 100 -8.49 10.09 -15.17
N SER A 101 -7.62 11.02 -15.55
CA SER A 101 -7.68 12.44 -15.15
C SER A 101 -8.89 13.17 -15.72
N HIS A 102 -9.36 12.78 -16.91
CA HIS A 102 -10.54 13.36 -17.53
C HIS A 102 -11.83 12.82 -16.90
N ILE A 103 -11.84 11.53 -16.52
CA ILE A 103 -13.01 10.87 -15.92
C ILE A 103 -13.12 11.19 -14.42
N PHE A 104 -11.99 11.20 -13.72
CA PHE A 104 -11.87 11.44 -12.29
C PHE A 104 -10.91 12.59 -12.01
N PRO A 105 -11.30 13.85 -12.27
CA PRO A 105 -10.42 15.01 -12.11
C PRO A 105 -10.06 15.29 -10.63
N PHE A 106 -10.94 14.91 -9.70
CA PHE A 106 -10.67 14.97 -8.27
C PHE A 106 -10.16 13.62 -7.76
N ASN A 107 -9.01 13.60 -7.06
CA ASN A 107 -8.33 12.39 -6.58
C ASN A 107 -8.19 11.34 -7.69
N THR A 108 -7.52 11.71 -8.78
CA THR A 108 -7.32 10.83 -9.93
C THR A 108 -6.61 9.54 -9.49
N PRO A 109 -7.14 8.35 -9.83
CA PRO A 109 -6.50 7.09 -9.46
C PRO A 109 -5.18 6.91 -10.22
N LEU A 110 -4.12 6.59 -9.49
CA LEU A 110 -2.76 6.41 -10.05
C LEU A 110 -2.46 4.94 -10.42
N THR A 111 -3.28 4.00 -9.96
CA THR A 111 -3.14 2.56 -10.23
C THR A 111 -4.45 1.96 -10.71
N LYS A 112 -4.37 0.83 -11.42
CA LYS A 112 -5.56 0.06 -11.84
C LYS A 112 -6.42 -0.37 -10.66
N GLU A 113 -5.79 -0.74 -9.55
CA GLU A 113 -6.47 -1.07 -8.29
C GLU A 113 -7.27 0.13 -7.74
N ALA A 114 -6.63 1.30 -7.62
CA ALA A 114 -7.31 2.52 -7.17
C ALA A 114 -8.44 2.92 -8.13
N TYR A 115 -8.24 2.77 -9.44
CA TYR A 115 -9.26 3.04 -10.45
C TYR A 115 -10.45 2.10 -10.26
N TYR A 116 -10.20 0.81 -10.05
CA TYR A 116 -11.24 -0.19 -9.83
C TYR A 116 -12.07 0.13 -8.58
N TYR A 117 -11.43 0.49 -7.47
CA TYR A 117 -12.13 0.97 -6.27
C TYR A 117 -12.92 2.24 -6.52
N ARG A 118 -12.37 3.19 -7.28
CA ARG A 118 -13.04 4.44 -7.63
C ARG A 118 -14.30 4.19 -8.47
N MET A 119 -14.25 3.25 -9.42
CA MET A 119 -15.42 2.84 -10.20
C MET A 119 -16.54 2.29 -9.30
N ILE A 120 -16.19 1.43 -8.34
CA ILE A 120 -17.16 0.87 -7.39
C ILE A 120 -17.73 1.99 -6.52
N PHE A 121 -16.88 2.85 -5.97
CA PHE A 121 -17.29 3.96 -5.12
C PHE A 121 -18.29 4.87 -5.84
N GLU A 122 -17.99 5.33 -7.05
CA GLU A 122 -18.88 6.25 -7.77
C GLU A 122 -20.16 5.58 -8.27
N ARG A 123 -20.17 4.24 -8.44
CA ARG A 123 -21.41 3.49 -8.71
C ARG A 123 -22.41 3.57 -7.55
N PHE A 124 -21.93 3.56 -6.31
CA PHE A 124 -22.77 3.65 -5.11
C PHE A 124 -22.99 5.10 -4.64
N PHE A 125 -21.99 5.97 -4.84
CA PHE A 125 -21.96 7.34 -4.33
C PHE A 125 -21.59 8.33 -5.46
N PRO A 126 -22.49 8.59 -6.42
CA PRO A 126 -22.19 9.43 -7.58
C PRO A 126 -22.07 10.93 -7.26
N GLN A 127 -22.45 11.36 -6.06
CA GLN A 127 -22.52 12.77 -5.69
C GLN A 127 -21.13 13.37 -5.43
N ASN A 128 -20.94 14.62 -5.83
CA ASN A 128 -19.71 15.38 -5.53
C ASN A 128 -19.40 15.44 -4.03
N SER A 129 -20.42 15.62 -3.18
CA SER A 129 -20.25 15.65 -1.74
C SER A 129 -19.61 14.37 -1.18
N ALA A 130 -19.97 13.20 -1.71
CA ALA A 130 -19.38 11.93 -1.30
C ALA A 130 -17.90 11.84 -1.67
N ARG A 131 -17.53 12.29 -2.87
CA ARG A 131 -16.13 12.33 -3.33
C ARG A 131 -15.24 13.13 -2.37
N LEU A 132 -15.74 14.26 -1.87
CA LEU A 132 -15.02 15.14 -0.93
C LEU A 132 -14.81 14.53 0.46
N THR A 133 -15.54 13.46 0.81
CA THR A 133 -15.34 12.77 2.11
C THR A 133 -14.16 11.81 2.12
N VAL A 134 -13.60 11.48 0.94
CA VAL A 134 -12.44 10.59 0.83
C VAL A 134 -11.19 11.46 0.75
N PRO A 135 -10.31 11.43 1.77
CA PRO A 135 -9.08 12.21 1.75
C PRO A 135 -8.21 11.77 0.56
N GLY A 136 -7.70 12.75 -0.18
CA GLY A 136 -6.72 12.56 -1.25
C GLY A 136 -5.30 12.75 -0.77
N GLY A 137 -4.35 12.58 -1.69
CA GLY A 137 -2.92 12.84 -1.45
C GLY A 137 -2.06 11.59 -1.42
N ALA A 138 -0.74 11.80 -1.35
CA ALA A 138 0.21 10.72 -1.18
C ALA A 138 0.05 10.06 0.21
N SER A 139 0.06 8.74 0.25
CA SER A 139 -0.16 7.98 1.49
C SER A 139 0.73 6.76 1.48
N VAL A 140 1.33 6.47 2.64
CA VAL A 140 2.05 5.22 2.89
C VAL A 140 1.33 4.49 4.02
N ALA A 141 0.90 3.26 3.79
CA ALA A 141 0.07 2.51 4.72
C ALA A 141 -1.16 3.31 5.22
N CYS A 142 -1.28 3.49 6.54
CA CYS A 142 -2.36 4.24 7.18
C CYS A 142 -1.98 5.70 7.52
N SER A 143 -0.91 6.23 6.93
CA SER A 143 -0.33 7.52 7.26
C SER A 143 -0.63 8.58 6.20
N THR A 144 -0.64 9.85 6.60
CA THR A 144 -0.86 11.00 5.70
C THR A 144 0.43 11.37 4.96
N GLU A 145 0.33 12.30 4.01
CA GLU A 145 1.48 12.91 3.31
C GLU A 145 2.59 13.35 4.27
N LYS A 146 2.21 13.81 5.47
CA LYS A 146 3.16 14.27 6.48
C LYS A 146 4.15 13.20 6.93
N ALA A 147 3.73 11.94 6.92
CA ALA A 147 4.63 10.84 7.27
C ALA A 147 5.73 10.64 6.22
N ILE A 148 5.43 10.90 4.94
CA ILE A 148 6.41 10.82 3.85
C ILE A 148 7.49 11.90 4.01
N GLU A 149 7.15 13.05 4.58
CA GLU A 149 8.11 14.12 4.88
C GLU A 149 9.08 13.78 6.02
N TRP A 150 8.73 12.82 6.89
CA TRP A 150 9.55 12.46 8.06
C TRP A 150 10.68 11.50 7.74
N ASP A 151 10.58 10.76 6.63
CA ASP A 151 11.60 9.81 6.21
C ASP A 151 11.72 9.78 4.68
N ALA A 152 12.87 10.23 4.17
CA ALA A 152 13.16 10.25 2.74
C ALA A 152 13.16 8.84 2.11
N SER A 153 13.30 7.77 2.90
CA SER A 153 13.17 6.40 2.39
C SER A 153 11.73 6.06 1.97
N TRP A 154 10.73 6.79 2.47
CA TRP A 154 9.31 6.57 2.15
C TRP A 154 8.84 7.33 0.91
N SER A 155 9.54 8.40 0.49
CA SER A 155 9.17 9.14 -0.73
C SER A 155 9.36 8.30 -2.00
N GLY A 156 10.26 7.32 -1.98
CA GLY A 156 10.47 6.37 -3.07
C GLY A 156 9.47 5.21 -3.10
N ASN A 157 8.59 5.08 -2.09
CA ASN A 157 7.77 3.89 -1.94
C ASN A 157 6.33 4.14 -1.44
N LEU A 158 5.50 4.61 -2.36
CA LEU A 158 4.12 5.03 -2.10
C LEU A 158 3.10 3.88 -2.13
N ASP A 159 3.50 2.64 -1.81
CA ASP A 159 2.55 1.52 -1.75
C ASP A 159 1.57 1.71 -0.57
N PRO A 160 0.26 1.90 -0.82
CA PRO A 160 -0.73 2.10 0.25
C PRO A 160 -0.92 0.86 1.13
N SER A 161 -0.49 -0.32 0.68
CA SER A 161 -0.49 -1.53 1.51
C SER A 161 0.54 -1.46 2.63
N GLY A 162 1.58 -0.63 2.46
CA GLY A 162 2.73 -0.50 3.36
C GLY A 162 3.78 -1.61 3.21
N ARG A 163 3.53 -2.64 2.38
CA ARG A 163 4.41 -3.80 2.14
C ARG A 163 5.83 -3.42 1.73
N ALA A 164 5.98 -2.20 1.27
CA ALA A 164 7.14 -1.73 0.58
C ALA A 164 8.15 -1.00 1.52
N ALA A 165 7.93 -1.04 2.84
CA ALA A 165 8.97 -0.71 3.82
C ALA A 165 10.07 -1.80 3.84
N LEU A 166 10.85 -1.86 2.75
CA LEU A 166 11.95 -2.82 2.54
C LEU A 166 13.00 -2.65 3.66
N GLY A 167 13.43 -3.78 4.23
CA GLY A 167 14.45 -3.79 5.30
C GLY A 167 13.94 -3.59 6.72
N VAL A 168 12.65 -3.28 6.92
CA VAL A 168 12.06 -3.13 8.28
C VAL A 168 11.61 -4.46 8.88
N HIS A 169 11.18 -5.40 8.03
CA HIS A 169 10.72 -6.73 8.46
C HIS A 169 11.82 -7.78 8.26
N VAL A 170 12.02 -8.65 9.25
CA VAL A 170 13.00 -9.76 9.17
C VAL A 170 12.66 -10.74 8.04
N SER A 171 11.38 -10.83 7.66
CA SER A 171 10.87 -11.63 6.54
C SER A 171 10.46 -10.78 5.32
N ALA A 172 10.92 -9.52 5.21
CA ALA A 172 10.73 -8.77 3.98
C ALA A 172 11.32 -9.59 2.81
N TYR A 173 10.66 -9.58 1.65
CA TYR A 173 11.16 -10.28 0.47
C TYR A 173 12.65 -10.00 0.27
N GLU A 174 13.45 -11.05 0.13
CA GLU A 174 14.83 -10.90 -0.34
C GLU A 174 14.81 -10.10 -1.64
N ASN A 175 15.75 -9.16 -1.77
CA ASN A 175 15.91 -8.29 -2.93
C ASN A 175 15.72 -9.08 -4.23
N LYS A 176 14.53 -8.99 -4.85
CA LYS A 176 14.37 -9.24 -6.29
C LYS A 176 14.89 -8.04 -7.08
N LEU A 177 16.13 -7.63 -6.78
CA LEU A 177 16.98 -6.94 -7.73
C LEU A 177 17.45 -8.01 -8.70
N ASN A 178 16.67 -8.25 -9.76
CA ASN A 178 17.11 -8.70 -11.10
C ASN A 178 15.91 -9.23 -11.90
N SER A 179 15.24 -8.35 -12.67
CA SER A 179 14.79 -8.64 -14.05
C SER A 179 14.01 -7.52 -14.76
N VAL A 180 13.63 -6.41 -14.12
CA VAL A 180 12.77 -5.40 -14.78
C VAL A 180 13.51 -4.18 -15.35
N THR A 181 14.83 -4.06 -15.16
CA THR A 181 15.65 -3.04 -15.84
C THR A 181 16.57 -3.66 -16.89
N LYS A 182 15.98 -4.22 -17.95
CA LYS A 182 16.55 -4.03 -19.29
C LYS A 182 15.61 -3.07 -20.00
N GLY A 183 16.09 -1.86 -20.24
CA GLY A 183 15.38 -0.85 -21.01
C GLY A 183 14.90 -1.48 -22.32
N VAL A 184 13.61 -1.29 -22.60
CA VAL A 184 13.09 -1.49 -23.95
C VAL A 184 13.74 -0.41 -24.80
N GLU A 185 14.80 -0.77 -25.53
CA GLU A 185 15.23 0.04 -26.66
C GLU A 185 14.06 0.10 -27.67
N PRO A 186 13.72 1.28 -28.21
CA PRO A 186 12.74 1.34 -29.28
C PRO A 186 13.31 0.63 -30.50
N GLU A 187 12.75 -0.53 -30.85
CA GLU A 187 13.01 -1.17 -32.14
C GLU A 187 12.70 -0.16 -33.26
N LYS A 188 13.75 0.30 -33.94
CA LYS A 188 13.62 0.99 -35.21
C LYS A 188 13.09 -0.01 -36.22
N ILE A 189 11.78 0.01 -36.46
CA ILE A 189 11.16 -0.62 -37.63
C ILE A 189 11.61 0.18 -38.85
N ILE A 190 12.74 -0.23 -39.44
CA ILE A 190 13.12 0.16 -40.79
C ILE A 190 12.52 -0.90 -41.71
N PRO A 191 11.50 -0.59 -42.54
CA PRO A 191 11.03 -1.56 -43.52
C PRO A 191 12.15 -1.76 -44.55
N LYS A 192 12.69 -2.99 -44.62
CA LYS A 192 13.54 -3.43 -45.72
C LYS A 192 12.68 -3.48 -46.99
N MET A 193 12.67 -2.40 -47.77
CA MET A 193 12.27 -2.48 -49.17
C MET A 193 13.33 -3.30 -49.91
N GLY A 194 13.03 -4.57 -50.17
CA GLY A 194 13.72 -5.33 -51.19
C GLY A 194 13.41 -4.70 -52.54
N ILE A 195 14.43 -4.15 -53.19
CA ILE A 195 14.34 -3.67 -54.57
C ILE A 195 14.20 -4.91 -55.45
N SER A 196 13.01 -5.16 -55.96
CA SER A 196 12.78 -6.06 -57.10
C SER A 196 12.83 -5.22 -58.37
N PRO A 197 13.73 -5.49 -59.34
CA PRO A 197 13.69 -4.83 -60.62
C PRO A 197 12.58 -5.48 -61.46
N LEU A 198 11.39 -4.88 -61.45
CA LEU A 198 10.36 -5.19 -62.44
C LEU A 198 10.73 -4.48 -63.74
N GLY A 199 11.47 -5.19 -64.59
CA GLY A 199 11.65 -4.86 -65.99
C GLY A 199 10.31 -4.94 -66.72
N VAL A 200 9.93 -3.84 -67.37
CA VAL A 200 8.77 -3.76 -68.26
C VAL A 200 9.20 -4.30 -69.63
N ALA A 201 8.70 -5.48 -69.99
CA ALA A 201 8.78 -5.98 -71.36
C ALA A 201 7.47 -5.64 -72.08
N ILE A 202 7.56 -4.73 -73.04
CA ILE A 202 6.51 -4.42 -74.02
C ILE A 202 6.59 -5.49 -75.11
N GLN A 203 5.49 -6.20 -75.37
CA GLN A 203 5.31 -6.93 -76.62
C GLN A 203 4.23 -6.22 -77.43
N SER A 204 4.64 -5.86 -78.65
CA SER A 204 3.86 -5.31 -79.77
C SER A 204 2.80 -6.28 -80.28
#